data_AF-A0A1Y1V6U0-F1
#
_entry.id   AF-A0A1Y1V6U0-F1
#
_cell.length_a   1.000
_cell.length_b   1.000
_cell.length_c   1.000
_cell.angle_alpha   90.00
_cell.angle_beta   90.00
_cell.angle_gamma   90.00
#
_symmetry.space_group_name_H-M   'P 1'
#
loop_
_entity.id
_entity.type
_entity.pdbx_description
1 polymer ?
#
loop_
_entity_poly.entity_id
_entity_poly.type
_entity_poly.pdbx_seq_one_letter_code
_entity_poly.pdbx_strand_id
1 'polypeptide(L)'
;TYALFYINPIFFIIIYLKLKKKKILKLVLINNQFECNQYFEDVNRSNCWDITQNIRKRMYELLKIRNNEKDKPVKIEEILRNNTTLISKNVNIYPYENSNLFNGSIEIIFDEYLRILNSNESCVKKLPYYLIPIVSNLRFLLKEKLKTNNFIYKSNDKAYSNIVNNINHENCDSDKIAKLYHYELEALIASSIIAMTFSFLNIKASNRKINHNISSSISSISENIRQNKNIDGYDNNLYKQFKENRGRSLKLKSNFSIKNFKNKKTLFENAIQIYAEFQSILIMNSYLLQSMSIMDNLPEFQEFFSMYQYQCEEAYYNMIDFFRINRDNKISFIFNHLYTIIGTEKQKEAYLEYLEEIYYIMFNSIIAN
;
A
#
# COMPACT_ATOMS: atom_id res chain seq x y z
N THR A 1 -22.77 4.21 15.59
CA THR A 1 -22.35 3.09 16.46
C THR A 1 -21.02 2.59 15.95
N TYR A 2 -19.91 3.09 16.48
CA TYR A 2 -18.55 2.70 16.07
C TYR A 2 -17.95 1.83 17.17
N ALA A 3 -18.17 0.51 17.07
CA ALA A 3 -17.47 -0.46 17.92
C ALA A 3 -16.12 -0.79 17.26
N LEU A 4 -15.07 -0.09 17.68
CA LEU A 4 -13.68 -0.44 17.37
C LEU A 4 -13.32 -1.66 18.21
N PHE A 5 -13.36 -2.85 17.62
CA PHE A 5 -12.77 -4.04 18.21
C PHE A 5 -11.24 -3.92 18.13
N TYR A 6 -10.61 -3.59 19.25
CA TYR A 6 -9.17 -3.74 19.47
C TYR A 6 -8.83 -5.24 19.49
N ILE A 7 -8.68 -5.85 18.31
CA ILE A 7 -8.19 -7.22 18.20
C ILE A 7 -6.68 -7.16 18.01
N ASN A 8 -5.96 -7.88 18.87
CA ASN A 8 -4.52 -7.97 18.85
C ASN A 8 -4.02 -8.47 17.46
N PRO A 9 -3.25 -7.67 16.70
CA PRO A 9 -2.91 -7.95 15.31
C PRO A 9 -2.16 -9.28 15.11
N ILE A 10 -1.43 -9.74 16.13
CA ILE A 10 -0.73 -11.04 16.12
C ILE A 10 -1.73 -12.22 16.06
N PHE A 11 -2.90 -12.08 16.68
CA PHE A 11 -3.91 -13.14 16.73
C PHE A 11 -4.63 -13.32 15.38
N PHE A 12 -4.86 -12.21 14.65
CA PHE A 12 -5.43 -12.25 13.30
C PHE A 12 -4.44 -12.83 12.27
N ILE A 13 -3.15 -12.48 12.40
CA ILE A 13 -2.08 -13.00 11.54
C ILE A 13 -1.97 -14.53 11.66
N ILE A 14 -2.00 -15.09 12.87
CA ILE A 14 -1.86 -16.54 13.09
C ILE A 14 -3.10 -17.31 12.59
N ILE A 15 -4.30 -16.79 12.80
CA ILE A 15 -5.56 -17.44 12.35
C ILE A 15 -5.71 -17.33 10.82
N TYR A 16 -5.38 -16.18 10.23
CA TYR A 16 -5.47 -15.94 8.78
C TYR A 16 -4.41 -16.75 8.00
N LEU A 17 -3.16 -16.82 8.51
CA LEU A 17 -2.10 -17.64 7.92
C LEU A 17 -2.37 -19.15 8.01
N LYS A 18 -3.02 -19.63 9.08
CA LYS A 18 -3.39 -21.05 9.21
C LYS A 18 -4.60 -21.45 8.35
N LEU A 19 -5.52 -20.53 8.03
CA LEU A 19 -6.79 -20.91 7.40
C LEU A 19 -6.89 -20.72 5.89
N LYS A 20 -6.08 -19.89 5.22
CA LYS A 20 -6.49 -19.40 3.88
C LYS A 20 -5.44 -19.24 2.77
N LYS A 21 -4.25 -19.84 2.82
CA LYS A 21 -3.32 -19.86 1.65
C LYS A 21 -3.98 -20.42 0.37
N LYS A 22 -4.89 -21.39 0.50
CA LYS A 22 -5.64 -21.98 -0.63
C LYS A 22 -7.12 -21.58 -0.65
N LYS A 23 -7.75 -21.16 0.44
CA LYS A 23 -9.22 -21.08 0.52
C LYS A 23 -9.81 -19.86 -0.20
N ILE A 24 -9.30 -18.62 -0.09
CA ILE A 24 -9.94 -17.46 -0.75
C ILE A 24 -9.83 -17.54 -2.28
N LEU A 25 -8.63 -17.80 -2.79
CA LEU A 25 -8.38 -17.94 -4.23
C LEU A 25 -9.13 -19.13 -4.85
N LYS A 26 -9.19 -20.24 -4.11
CA LYS A 26 -9.97 -21.42 -4.52
C LYS A 26 -11.49 -21.21 -4.33
N LEU A 27 -11.93 -20.34 -3.42
CA LEU A 27 -13.35 -19.93 -3.30
C LEU A 27 -13.79 -19.10 -4.50
N VAL A 28 -12.94 -18.17 -4.98
CA VAL A 28 -13.24 -17.42 -6.21
C VAL A 28 -13.36 -18.35 -7.42
N LEU A 29 -12.44 -19.31 -7.55
CA LEU A 29 -12.46 -20.26 -8.68
C LEU A 29 -13.56 -21.33 -8.57
N ILE A 30 -13.88 -21.81 -7.36
CA ILE A 30 -14.90 -22.86 -7.16
C ILE A 30 -16.31 -22.27 -7.15
N ASN A 31 -16.52 -21.15 -6.46
CA ASN A 31 -17.86 -20.59 -6.24
C ASN A 31 -18.19 -19.47 -7.24
N ASN A 32 -17.25 -19.03 -8.08
CA ASN A 32 -17.39 -17.85 -8.94
C ASN A 32 -17.86 -16.60 -8.17
N GLN A 33 -17.51 -16.51 -6.90
CA GLN A 33 -17.96 -15.48 -5.98
C GLN A 33 -16.78 -14.86 -5.25
N PHE A 34 -16.79 -13.54 -5.14
CA PHE A 34 -15.85 -12.79 -4.34
C PHE A 34 -16.60 -11.88 -3.35
N GLU A 35 -16.39 -12.15 -2.05
CA GLU A 35 -16.99 -11.36 -0.98
C GLU A 35 -16.02 -10.27 -0.50
N CYS A 36 -16.55 -9.06 -0.44
CA CYS A 36 -15.83 -7.85 -0.12
C CYS A 36 -16.07 -7.45 1.35
N ASN A 37 -15.01 -7.48 2.17
CA ASN A 37 -15.09 -7.01 3.55
C ASN A 37 -14.81 -5.50 3.60
N GLN A 38 -15.87 -4.72 3.84
CA GLN A 38 -15.87 -3.26 3.88
C GLN A 38 -15.60 -2.78 5.30
N TYR A 39 -14.33 -2.59 5.63
CA TYR A 39 -13.97 -2.04 6.94
C TYR A 39 -13.78 -0.53 6.81
N PHE A 40 -14.58 0.23 7.58
CA PHE A 40 -14.44 1.69 7.77
C PHE A 40 -14.69 2.62 6.57
N GLU A 41 -15.51 2.24 5.59
CA GLU A 41 -15.90 3.18 4.51
C GLU A 41 -17.07 4.10 4.92
N ASP A 42 -17.09 5.32 4.36
CA ASP A 42 -18.24 6.21 4.40
C ASP A 42 -19.29 5.70 3.41
N VAL A 43 -20.42 5.27 3.98
CA VAL A 43 -21.51 4.64 3.27
C VAL A 43 -22.25 5.59 2.33
N ASN A 44 -21.93 6.88 2.34
CA ASN A 44 -22.53 7.87 1.44
C ASN A 44 -21.62 8.19 0.25
N ARG A 45 -20.45 7.55 0.15
CA ARG A 45 -19.46 7.75 -0.92
C ARG A 45 -19.36 6.53 -1.82
N SER A 46 -18.70 6.71 -2.96
CA SER A 46 -18.35 5.59 -3.85
C SER A 46 -17.61 4.49 -3.09
N ASN A 47 -17.91 3.24 -3.48
CA ASN A 47 -17.35 2.07 -2.83
C ASN A 47 -15.81 2.11 -2.94
N CYS A 48 -15.10 1.92 -1.82
CA CYS A 48 -13.64 1.97 -1.81
C CYS A 48 -13.00 0.88 -2.69
N TRP A 49 -13.75 -0.16 -3.05
CA TRP A 49 -13.32 -1.19 -3.99
C TRP A 49 -13.42 -0.77 -5.43
N ASP A 50 -14.20 0.26 -5.79
CA ASP A 50 -14.28 0.67 -7.20
C ASP A 50 -12.92 1.13 -7.72
N ILE A 51 -12.06 1.69 -6.85
CA ILE A 51 -10.69 2.09 -7.20
C ILE A 51 -9.80 0.90 -7.61
N THR A 52 -10.10 -0.31 -7.15
CA THR A 52 -9.32 -1.52 -7.45
C THR A 52 -9.98 -2.41 -8.50
N GLN A 53 -11.05 -1.96 -9.18
CA GLN A 53 -11.79 -2.78 -10.14
C GLN A 53 -10.89 -3.37 -11.24
N ASN A 54 -9.98 -2.56 -11.78
CA ASN A 54 -9.06 -2.99 -12.83
C ASN A 54 -8.07 -4.06 -12.32
N ILE A 55 -7.53 -3.88 -11.11
CA ILE A 55 -6.63 -4.86 -10.48
C ILE A 55 -7.38 -6.17 -10.20
N ARG A 56 -8.62 -6.11 -9.70
CA ARG A 56 -9.46 -7.30 -9.45
C ARG A 56 -9.72 -8.10 -10.72
N LYS A 57 -10.18 -7.41 -11.77
CA LYS A 57 -10.40 -8.06 -13.07
C LYS A 57 -9.14 -8.77 -13.54
N ARG A 58 -7.99 -8.09 -13.47
CA ARG A 58 -6.71 -8.65 -13.86
C ARG A 58 -6.28 -9.84 -12.99
N MET A 59 -6.50 -9.76 -11.68
CA MET A 59 -6.25 -10.85 -10.75
C MET A 59 -7.06 -12.09 -11.13
N TYR A 60 -8.35 -11.94 -11.46
CA TYR A 60 -9.18 -13.06 -11.89
C TYR A 60 -8.67 -13.71 -13.18
N GLU A 61 -8.26 -12.91 -14.17
CA GLU A 61 -7.62 -13.41 -15.39
C GLU A 61 -6.35 -14.23 -15.07
N LEU A 62 -5.47 -13.68 -14.23
CA LEU A 62 -4.24 -14.34 -13.80
C LEU A 62 -4.49 -15.68 -13.12
N LEU A 63 -5.54 -15.76 -12.30
CA LEU A 63 -5.92 -17.02 -11.64
C LEU A 63 -6.34 -18.09 -12.62
N LYS A 64 -7.09 -17.73 -13.66
CA LYS A 64 -7.50 -18.69 -14.69
C LYS A 64 -6.31 -19.16 -15.53
N ILE A 65 -5.41 -18.26 -15.90
CA ILE A 65 -4.17 -18.61 -16.61
C ILE A 65 -3.35 -19.60 -15.76
N ARG A 66 -3.14 -19.29 -14.47
CA ARG A 66 -2.36 -20.14 -13.56
C ARG A 66 -2.95 -21.55 -13.39
N ASN A 67 -4.28 -21.68 -13.43
CA ASN A 67 -4.97 -22.97 -13.26
C ASN A 67 -5.31 -23.67 -14.60
N ASN A 68 -4.79 -23.18 -15.73
CA ASN A 68 -5.06 -23.71 -17.08
C ASN A 68 -6.54 -23.75 -17.47
N GLU A 69 -7.38 -22.88 -16.91
CA GLU A 69 -8.79 -22.74 -17.28
C GLU A 69 -8.95 -21.75 -18.45
N LYS A 70 -8.38 -22.10 -19.61
CA LYS A 70 -8.18 -21.18 -20.74
C LYS A 70 -9.42 -20.99 -21.62
N ASP A 71 -10.33 -21.96 -21.68
CA ASP A 71 -11.22 -22.09 -22.85
C ASP A 71 -12.65 -21.55 -22.66
N LYS A 72 -13.00 -21.01 -21.49
CA LYS A 72 -14.37 -20.53 -21.25
C LYS A 72 -14.41 -19.16 -20.57
N PRO A 73 -15.15 -18.18 -21.11
CA PRO A 73 -15.44 -16.97 -20.37
C PRO A 73 -16.19 -17.34 -19.08
N VAL A 74 -15.80 -16.71 -17.97
CA VAL A 74 -16.45 -16.92 -16.67
C VAL A 74 -17.02 -15.60 -16.19
N LYS A 75 -18.21 -15.67 -15.59
CA LYS A 75 -18.78 -14.56 -14.86
C LYS A 75 -18.44 -14.75 -13.39
N ILE A 76 -17.76 -13.77 -12.82
CA ILE A 76 -17.51 -13.71 -11.39
C ILE A 76 -18.52 -12.73 -10.81
N GLU A 77 -19.30 -13.21 -9.85
CA GLU A 77 -20.21 -12.41 -9.07
C GLU A 77 -19.44 -11.69 -7.95
N GLU A 78 -19.38 -10.36 -8.03
CA GLU A 78 -18.91 -9.50 -6.96
C GLU A 78 -20.10 -9.00 -6.16
N ILE A 79 -20.11 -9.28 -4.85
CA ILE A 79 -21.08 -8.67 -3.94
C ILE A 79 -20.48 -7.36 -3.46
N LEU A 80 -21.05 -6.26 -3.94
CA LEU A 80 -20.60 -4.91 -3.65
C LEU A 80 -21.66 -4.18 -2.85
N ARG A 81 -21.24 -3.18 -2.09
CA ARG A 81 -22.17 -2.27 -1.44
C ARG A 81 -22.40 -1.04 -2.30
N ASN A 82 -23.65 -0.62 -2.36
CA ASN A 82 -24.09 0.65 -2.91
C ASN A 82 -24.91 1.37 -1.83
N ASN A 83 -24.32 2.38 -1.21
CA ASN A 83 -24.86 3.07 -0.05
C ASN A 83 -25.22 2.14 1.11
N THR A 84 -26.49 2.02 1.49
CA THR A 84 -26.94 1.10 2.55
C THR A 84 -27.33 -0.29 2.04
N THR A 85 -27.26 -0.51 0.73
CA THR A 85 -27.72 -1.74 0.06
C THR A 85 -26.57 -2.58 -0.46
N LEU A 86 -26.78 -3.90 -0.56
CA LEU A 86 -25.86 -4.80 -1.26
C LEU A 86 -26.38 -5.02 -2.69
N ILE A 87 -25.47 -4.93 -3.65
CA ILE A 87 -25.73 -5.19 -5.07
C ILE A 87 -24.80 -6.30 -5.54
N SER A 88 -25.29 -7.10 -6.48
CA SER A 88 -24.49 -8.10 -7.19
C SER A 88 -24.05 -7.51 -8.52
N LYS A 89 -22.75 -7.50 -8.78
CA LYS A 89 -22.14 -7.07 -10.04
C LYS A 89 -21.43 -8.25 -10.67
N ASN A 90 -21.76 -8.54 -11.93
CA ASN A 90 -21.07 -9.56 -12.69
C ASN A 90 -19.86 -8.97 -13.41
N VAL A 91 -18.69 -9.56 -13.18
CA VAL A 91 -17.45 -9.25 -13.91
C VAL A 91 -17.21 -10.36 -14.93
N ASN A 92 -17.23 -10.00 -16.21
CA ASN A 92 -16.91 -10.93 -17.29
C ASN A 92 -15.39 -11.08 -17.42
N ILE A 93 -14.91 -12.31 -17.24
CA ILE A 93 -13.50 -12.69 -17.39
C ILE A 93 -13.34 -13.46 -18.69
N TYR A 94 -12.64 -12.83 -19.63
CA TYR A 94 -12.34 -13.41 -20.92
C TYR A 94 -11.01 -14.18 -20.87
N PRO A 95 -10.82 -15.18 -21.75
CA PRO A 95 -9.52 -15.81 -21.95
C PRO A 95 -8.44 -14.75 -22.22
N TYR A 96 -7.34 -14.83 -21.48
CA TYR A 96 -6.22 -13.91 -21.69
C TYR A 96 -5.26 -14.49 -22.71
N GLU A 97 -4.90 -13.70 -23.72
CA GLU A 97 -4.12 -14.15 -24.89
C GLU A 97 -2.69 -14.56 -24.55
N ASN A 98 -2.05 -13.91 -23.57
CA ASN A 98 -0.67 -14.23 -23.19
C ASN A 98 -0.60 -15.36 -22.16
N SER A 99 -0.89 -16.57 -22.64
CA SER A 99 -0.97 -17.79 -21.84
C SER A 99 0.38 -18.32 -21.34
N ASN A 100 1.49 -17.68 -21.73
CA ASN A 100 2.86 -18.06 -21.37
C ASN A 100 3.47 -17.20 -20.26
N LEU A 101 2.71 -16.27 -19.64
CA LEU A 101 3.23 -15.40 -18.57
C LEU A 101 3.94 -16.19 -17.46
N PHE A 102 3.34 -17.29 -17.00
CA PHE A 102 3.89 -18.13 -15.93
C PHE A 102 5.00 -19.09 -16.40
N ASN A 103 5.26 -19.17 -17.70
CA ASN A 103 6.40 -19.90 -18.28
C ASN A 103 7.63 -18.99 -18.45
N GLY A 104 7.48 -17.68 -18.21
CA GLY A 104 8.57 -16.71 -18.26
C GLY A 104 9.48 -16.74 -17.02
N SER A 105 10.52 -15.90 -17.03
CA SER A 105 11.36 -15.69 -15.85
C SER A 105 10.62 -14.91 -14.76
N ILE A 106 11.12 -14.98 -13.53
CA ILE A 106 10.56 -14.24 -12.40
C ILE A 106 10.57 -12.72 -12.65
N GLU A 107 11.54 -12.21 -13.41
CA GLU A 107 11.61 -10.82 -13.83
C GLU A 107 10.44 -10.43 -14.74
N ILE A 108 10.03 -11.29 -15.67
CA ILE A 108 8.87 -11.05 -16.54
C ILE A 108 7.58 -10.98 -15.69
N ILE A 109 7.44 -11.90 -14.74
CA ILE A 109 6.30 -11.94 -13.82
C ILE A 109 6.28 -10.68 -12.94
N PHE A 110 7.44 -10.26 -12.44
CA PHE A 110 7.56 -9.07 -11.60
C PHE A 110 7.31 -7.77 -12.37
N ASP A 111 7.80 -7.68 -13.60
CA ASP A 111 7.50 -6.55 -14.49
C ASP A 111 6.00 -6.46 -14.79
N GLU A 112 5.35 -7.59 -15.05
CA GLU A 112 3.90 -7.62 -15.23
C GLU A 112 3.16 -7.19 -13.96
N TYR A 113 3.61 -7.61 -12.77
CA TYR A 113 3.07 -7.15 -11.49
C TYR A 113 3.10 -5.62 -11.37
N LEU A 114 4.24 -5.02 -11.70
CA LEU A 114 4.38 -3.57 -11.69
C LEU A 114 3.53 -2.88 -12.76
N ARG A 115 3.36 -3.48 -13.95
CA ARG A 115 2.49 -2.93 -14.99
C ARG A 115 1.03 -2.88 -14.56
N ILE A 116 0.54 -3.91 -13.86
CA ILE A 116 -0.83 -3.97 -13.34
C ILE A 116 -1.10 -2.81 -12.37
N LEU A 117 -0.09 -2.41 -11.59
CA LEU A 117 -0.14 -1.26 -10.68
C LEU A 117 0.30 0.06 -11.33
N ASN A 118 0.46 0.12 -12.66
CA ASN A 118 0.95 1.29 -13.40
C ASN A 118 2.28 1.85 -12.84
N SER A 119 3.18 0.97 -12.43
CA SER A 119 4.39 1.26 -11.66
C SER A 119 5.65 0.60 -12.23
N ASN A 120 5.62 0.16 -13.50
CA ASN A 120 6.75 -0.50 -14.18
C ASN A 120 7.83 0.51 -14.65
N GLU A 121 8.27 1.39 -13.75
CA GLU A 121 9.22 2.46 -14.01
C GLU A 121 10.59 2.16 -13.40
N SER A 122 11.67 2.69 -14.01
CA SER A 122 13.03 2.50 -13.51
C SER A 122 13.21 3.03 -12.08
N CYS A 123 12.60 4.16 -11.74
CA CYS A 123 12.67 4.73 -10.39
C CYS A 123 12.07 3.79 -9.35
N VAL A 124 10.94 3.14 -9.66
CA VAL A 124 10.29 2.17 -8.78
C VAL A 124 11.12 0.89 -8.67
N LYS A 125 11.64 0.35 -9.78
CA LYS A 125 12.46 -0.88 -9.78
C LYS A 125 13.77 -0.76 -9.00
N LYS A 126 14.32 0.46 -8.90
CA LYS A 126 15.56 0.76 -8.15
C LYS A 126 15.33 0.89 -6.65
N LEU A 127 14.10 1.01 -6.19
CA LEU A 127 13.80 1.03 -4.76
C LEU A 127 14.17 -0.29 -4.11
N PRO A 128 14.61 -0.30 -2.83
CA PRO A 128 14.66 -1.51 -2.04
C PRO A 128 13.37 -2.33 -2.17
N TYR A 129 13.48 -3.65 -2.31
CA TYR A 129 12.34 -4.53 -2.60
C TYR A 129 11.17 -4.34 -1.63
N TYR A 130 11.45 -4.01 -0.36
CA TYR A 130 10.46 -3.78 0.67
C TYR A 130 9.74 -2.42 0.58
N LEU A 131 10.21 -1.49 -0.26
CA LEU A 131 9.52 -0.24 -0.58
C LEU A 131 8.68 -0.35 -1.87
N ILE A 132 9.02 -1.29 -2.76
CA ILE A 132 8.35 -1.43 -4.07
C ILE A 132 6.83 -1.63 -3.94
N PRO A 133 6.30 -2.55 -3.09
CA PRO A 133 4.87 -2.77 -2.98
C PRO A 133 4.13 -1.50 -2.56
N ILE A 134 4.60 -0.83 -1.50
CA ILE A 134 3.94 0.36 -0.96
C ILE A 134 3.99 1.54 -1.92
N VAL A 135 5.13 1.80 -2.57
CA VAL A 135 5.24 2.83 -3.59
C VAL A 135 4.31 2.53 -4.77
N SER A 136 4.23 1.29 -5.21
CA SER A 136 3.34 0.89 -6.31
C SER A 136 1.86 1.10 -5.95
N ASN A 137 1.46 0.81 -4.70
CA ASN A 137 0.09 1.05 -4.22
C ASN A 137 -0.27 2.54 -4.17
N LEU A 138 0.62 3.37 -3.62
CA LEU A 138 0.38 4.82 -3.49
C LEU A 138 0.42 5.51 -4.86
N ARG A 139 1.31 5.08 -5.75
CA ARG A 139 1.34 5.51 -7.15
C ARG A 139 0.07 5.13 -7.89
N PHE A 140 -0.43 3.91 -7.68
CA PHE A 140 -1.72 3.47 -8.24
C PHE A 140 -2.88 4.34 -7.73
N LEU A 141 -2.97 4.56 -6.40
CA LEU A 141 -3.97 5.45 -5.80
C LEU A 141 -3.95 6.85 -6.44
N LEU A 142 -2.78 7.47 -6.52
CA LEU A 142 -2.61 8.79 -7.14
C LEU A 142 -3.07 8.79 -8.60
N LYS A 143 -2.66 7.80 -9.40
CA LYS A 143 -3.02 7.70 -10.82
C LYS A 143 -4.53 7.54 -11.02
N GLU A 144 -5.21 6.70 -10.23
CA GLU A 144 -6.67 6.55 -10.33
C GLU A 144 -7.41 7.84 -9.91
N LYS A 145 -6.89 8.57 -8.92
CA LYS A 145 -7.46 9.89 -8.53
C LYS A 145 -7.23 10.95 -9.58
N LEU A 146 -6.10 10.93 -10.27
CA LEU A 146 -5.82 11.87 -11.37
C LEU A 146 -6.71 11.59 -12.59
N LYS A 147 -6.88 10.32 -12.99
CA LYS A 147 -7.78 9.92 -14.09
C LYS A 147 -9.20 10.43 -13.90
N THR A 148 -9.69 10.38 -12.66
CA THR A 148 -11.05 10.80 -12.30
C THR A 148 -11.14 12.28 -11.89
N ASN A 149 -10.07 13.06 -12.05
CA ASN A 149 -9.99 14.48 -11.64
C ASN A 149 -10.34 14.73 -10.15
N ASN A 150 -10.00 13.77 -9.28
CA ASN A 150 -10.26 13.81 -7.84
C ASN A 150 -9.00 14.04 -7.00
N PHE A 151 -7.88 14.42 -7.62
CA PHE A 151 -6.66 14.80 -6.89
C PHE A 151 -6.57 16.32 -6.73
N ILE A 152 -6.44 16.79 -5.48
CA ILE A 152 -6.42 18.22 -5.13
C ILE A 152 -5.04 18.60 -4.55
N TYR A 153 -4.33 19.44 -5.29
CA TYR A 153 -2.99 19.93 -4.94
C TYR A 153 -2.96 21.46 -4.87
N LYS A 154 -1.89 22.03 -4.28
CA LYS A 154 -1.73 23.48 -4.15
C LYS A 154 -1.52 24.12 -5.54
N SER A 155 -2.13 25.28 -5.76
CA SER A 155 -1.84 26.09 -6.95
C SER A 155 -0.34 26.42 -7.00
N ASN A 156 0.27 26.22 -8.16
CA ASN A 156 1.71 26.38 -8.42
C ASN A 156 2.64 25.32 -7.78
N ASP A 157 2.11 24.20 -7.31
CA ASP A 157 2.96 23.09 -6.87
C ASP A 157 3.63 22.42 -8.08
N LYS A 158 4.92 22.75 -8.28
CA LYS A 158 5.72 22.24 -9.39
C LYS A 158 5.83 20.72 -9.37
N ALA A 159 5.82 20.08 -8.19
CA ALA A 159 5.99 18.64 -8.08
C ALA A 159 4.82 17.90 -8.72
N TYR A 160 3.59 18.32 -8.42
CA TYR A 160 2.39 17.65 -8.94
C TYR A 160 1.93 18.18 -10.31
N SER A 161 2.21 19.45 -10.64
CA SER A 161 1.79 20.04 -11.91
C SER A 161 2.28 19.26 -13.15
N ASN A 162 3.47 18.67 -13.08
CA ASN A 162 4.05 17.88 -14.17
C ASN A 162 3.31 16.56 -14.44
N ILE A 163 2.66 15.98 -13.42
CA ILE A 163 1.95 14.70 -13.55
C ILE A 163 0.55 14.94 -14.12
N VAL A 164 -0.10 16.01 -13.67
CA VAL A 164 -1.50 16.33 -14.01
C VAL A 164 -1.64 16.62 -15.51
N ASN A 165 -0.67 17.29 -16.12
CA ASN A 165 -0.72 17.66 -17.54
C ASN A 165 -0.65 16.47 -18.50
N ASN A 166 -0.29 15.27 -18.03
CA ASN A 166 -0.04 14.10 -18.87
C ASN A 166 -1.16 13.04 -18.82
N ILE A 167 -2.31 13.33 -18.20
CA ILE A 167 -3.36 12.33 -17.95
C ILE A 167 -4.62 12.64 -18.75
N ASN A 168 -5.08 11.64 -19.49
CA ASN A 168 -6.39 11.67 -20.13
C ASN A 168 -7.46 11.50 -19.04
N HIS A 169 -8.34 12.49 -18.91
CA HIS A 169 -9.42 12.46 -17.94
C HIS A 169 -10.56 11.57 -18.40
N GLU A 170 -11.07 10.74 -17.49
CA GLU A 170 -12.29 9.97 -17.70
C GLU A 170 -13.49 10.79 -17.22
N ASN A 171 -14.58 10.78 -18.00
CA ASN A 171 -15.84 11.39 -17.57
C ASN A 171 -16.48 10.52 -16.48
N CYS A 172 -16.26 10.89 -15.22
CA CYS A 172 -16.91 10.29 -14.06
C CYS A 172 -17.71 11.33 -13.26
N ASP A 173 -18.74 10.86 -12.56
CA ASP A 173 -19.56 11.64 -11.64
C ASP A 173 -18.71 12.00 -10.41
N SER A 174 -18.02 13.15 -10.46
CA SER A 174 -16.97 13.54 -9.51
C SER A 174 -17.45 13.68 -8.07
N ASP A 175 -18.74 13.93 -7.87
CA ASP A 175 -19.28 14.34 -6.56
C ASP A 175 -19.41 13.18 -5.57
N LYS A 176 -19.37 11.93 -6.03
CA LYS A 176 -19.45 10.73 -5.17
C LYS A 176 -18.09 10.15 -4.81
N ILE A 177 -17.05 10.50 -5.55
CA ILE A 177 -15.70 9.96 -5.38
C ILE A 177 -14.97 10.81 -4.33
N ALA A 178 -14.30 10.18 -3.37
CA ALA A 178 -13.50 10.92 -2.40
C ALA A 178 -12.36 11.66 -3.09
N LYS A 179 -12.19 12.94 -2.75
CA LYS A 179 -11.06 13.73 -3.24
C LYS A 179 -9.82 13.36 -2.43
N LEU A 180 -8.72 13.07 -3.12
CA LEU A 180 -7.42 12.87 -2.50
C LEU A 180 -6.70 14.22 -2.48
N TYR A 181 -6.50 14.79 -1.30
CA TYR A 181 -5.68 15.99 -1.17
C TYR A 181 -4.18 15.61 -1.09
N HIS A 182 -3.29 16.46 -1.61
CA HIS A 182 -1.84 16.25 -1.54
C HIS A 182 -1.35 15.96 -0.10
N TYR A 183 -1.89 16.65 0.90
CA TYR A 183 -1.53 16.43 2.30
C TYR A 183 -1.99 15.06 2.84
N GLU A 184 -3.05 14.47 2.29
CA GLU A 184 -3.48 13.11 2.64
C GLU A 184 -2.57 12.07 2.00
N LEU A 185 -2.15 12.29 0.74
CA LEU A 185 -1.17 11.44 0.07
C LEU A 185 0.17 11.44 0.84
N GLU A 186 0.66 12.62 1.22
CA GLU A 186 1.91 12.73 2.00
C GLU A 186 1.77 12.11 3.40
N ALA A 187 0.62 12.27 4.05
CA ALA A 187 0.31 11.58 5.30
C ALA A 187 0.26 10.05 5.15
N LEU A 188 -0.23 9.52 4.01
CA LEU A 188 -0.20 8.08 3.72
C LEU A 188 1.24 7.57 3.53
N ILE A 189 2.09 8.31 2.81
CA ILE A 189 3.52 7.99 2.66
C ILE A 189 4.20 7.95 4.03
N ALA A 190 4.06 9.02 4.80
CA ALA A 190 4.69 9.15 6.10
C ALA A 190 4.17 8.10 7.11
N SER A 191 2.87 7.84 7.15
CA SER A 191 2.31 6.79 8.03
C SER A 191 2.76 5.39 7.65
N SER A 192 2.97 5.12 6.36
CA SER A 192 3.56 3.85 5.89
C SER A 192 5.01 3.70 6.36
N ILE A 193 5.80 4.78 6.35
CA ILE A 193 7.15 4.80 6.90
C ILE A 193 7.14 4.49 8.39
N ILE A 194 6.22 5.11 9.14
CA ILE A 194 6.02 4.80 10.57
C ILE A 194 5.68 3.32 10.77
N ALA A 195 4.78 2.76 9.96
CA ALA A 195 4.42 1.34 10.01
C ALA A 195 5.63 0.43 9.74
N MET A 196 6.50 0.80 8.81
CA MET A 196 7.70 0.02 8.50
C MET A 196 8.79 0.11 9.56
N THR A 197 8.75 1.08 10.49
CA THR A 197 9.72 1.12 11.62
C THR A 197 9.57 -0.03 12.61
N PHE A 198 8.49 -0.80 12.49
CA PHE A 198 8.31 -2.06 13.21
C PHE A 198 9.06 -3.22 12.56
N SER A 199 9.20 -3.18 11.25
CA SER A 199 9.95 -4.14 10.44
C SER A 199 11.12 -3.40 9.81
N PHE A 200 11.18 -3.26 8.49
CA PHE A 200 12.34 -2.89 7.65
C PHE A 200 13.07 -1.60 8.02
N LEU A 201 12.38 -0.63 8.62
CA LEU A 201 12.95 0.69 8.93
C LEU A 201 13.28 0.85 10.41
N ASN A 202 13.42 -0.23 11.19
CA ASN A 202 13.72 -0.13 12.61
C ASN A 202 15.08 0.56 12.89
N ILE A 203 15.20 1.31 13.98
CA ILE A 203 16.45 2.01 14.36
C ILE A 203 17.66 1.06 14.54
N LYS A 204 17.42 -0.22 14.88
CA LYS A 204 18.51 -1.21 14.93
C LYS A 204 19.04 -1.54 13.55
N ALA A 205 18.21 -1.43 12.51
CA ALA A 205 18.63 -1.53 11.12
C ALA A 205 19.45 -0.30 10.69
N SER A 206 19.06 0.91 11.14
CA SER A 206 19.76 2.16 10.74
C SER A 206 21.17 2.31 11.34
N ASN A 207 21.43 1.74 12.53
CA ASN A 207 22.76 1.78 13.16
C ASN A 207 23.80 0.90 12.45
N ARG A 208 23.37 0.01 11.55
CA ARG A 208 24.26 -0.78 10.70
C ARG A 208 24.43 0.02 9.42
N LYS A 209 25.65 0.53 9.15
CA LYS A 209 26.00 1.38 7.99
C LYS A 209 25.19 0.98 6.76
N ILE A 210 24.08 1.67 6.52
CA ILE A 210 23.35 1.55 5.28
C ILE A 210 24.25 2.27 4.28
N ASN A 211 25.02 1.52 3.50
CA ASN A 211 25.68 2.09 2.34
C ASN A 211 24.56 2.46 1.37
N HIS A 212 24.05 3.68 1.49
CA HIS A 212 23.03 4.30 0.64
C HIS A 212 23.47 4.49 -0.82
N ASN A 213 24.55 3.83 -1.24
CA ASN A 213 24.81 3.62 -2.66
C ASN A 213 23.80 2.60 -3.19
N ILE A 214 22.53 3.04 -3.32
CA ILE A 214 21.54 2.42 -4.20
C ILE A 214 22.24 2.37 -5.54
N SER A 215 22.77 1.19 -5.87
CA SER A 215 23.52 1.01 -7.10
C SER A 215 22.63 1.44 -8.26
N SER A 216 23.10 2.39 -9.06
CA SER A 216 22.37 2.91 -10.22
C SER A 216 22.10 1.83 -11.28
N SER A 217 22.70 0.64 -11.13
CA SER A 217 22.72 -0.46 -12.09
C SER A 217 21.91 -1.71 -11.68
N ILE A 218 20.93 -1.61 -10.77
CA ILE A 218 20.08 -2.77 -10.43
C ILE A 218 19.37 -3.25 -11.71
N SER A 219 19.79 -4.42 -12.22
CA SER A 219 19.28 -4.99 -13.48
C SER A 219 18.14 -5.98 -13.27
N SER A 220 17.95 -6.54 -12.06
CA SER A 220 16.88 -7.51 -11.76
C SER A 220 16.37 -7.43 -10.31
N ILE A 221 15.14 -7.92 -10.08
CA ILE A 221 14.54 -8.02 -8.74
C ILE A 221 15.33 -8.97 -7.82
N SER A 222 15.89 -10.03 -8.38
CA SER A 222 16.74 -10.97 -7.67
C SER A 222 18.00 -10.29 -7.12
N GLU A 223 18.62 -9.42 -7.90
CA GLU A 223 19.77 -8.62 -7.46
C GLU A 223 19.38 -7.56 -6.44
N ASN A 224 18.23 -6.91 -6.63
CA ASN A 224 17.67 -5.95 -5.67
C ASN A 224 17.49 -6.61 -4.29
N ILE A 225 16.87 -7.79 -4.24
CA ILE A 225 16.71 -8.57 -3.02
C ILE A 225 18.07 -8.90 -2.42
N ARG A 226 19.04 -9.39 -3.22
CA ARG A 226 20.38 -9.74 -2.73
C ARG A 226 21.10 -8.56 -2.07
N GLN A 227 21.05 -7.38 -2.69
CA GLN A 227 21.69 -6.18 -2.15
C GLN A 227 21.03 -5.69 -0.86
N ASN A 228 19.71 -5.81 -0.77
CA ASN A 228 18.93 -5.38 0.39
C ASN A 228 18.79 -6.45 1.49
N LYS A 229 19.17 -7.70 1.21
CA LYS A 229 19.26 -8.79 2.21
C LYS A 229 20.40 -8.59 3.21
N ASN A 230 21.46 -7.88 2.82
CA ASN A 230 22.63 -7.57 3.66
C ASN A 230 22.32 -6.55 4.78
N ILE A 231 21.05 -6.23 5.03
CA ILE A 231 20.62 -5.62 6.30
C ILE A 231 20.68 -6.73 7.37
N ASP A 232 21.90 -7.16 7.69
CA ASP A 232 22.23 -8.37 8.48
C ASP A 232 21.48 -8.42 9.80
N GLY A 233 20.41 -9.21 9.87
CA GLY A 233 19.57 -9.39 11.06
C GLY A 233 18.07 -9.44 10.78
N TYR A 234 17.65 -9.21 9.54
CA TYR A 234 16.30 -9.58 9.09
C TYR A 234 16.29 -11.09 8.83
N ASP A 235 15.84 -11.85 9.82
CA ASP A 235 15.30 -13.17 9.52
C ASP A 235 14.05 -12.96 8.66
N ASN A 236 13.78 -13.81 7.66
CA ASN A 236 12.59 -13.78 6.77
C ASN A 236 11.27 -14.07 7.54
N ASN A 237 11.29 -13.83 8.85
CA ASN A 237 10.29 -14.14 9.82
C ASN A 237 9.96 -12.87 10.59
N LEU A 238 8.93 -12.18 10.11
CA LEU A 238 8.34 -11.01 10.74
C LEU A 238 8.04 -11.23 12.25
N TYR A 239 7.61 -12.45 12.64
CA TYR A 239 7.39 -12.78 14.05
C TYR A 239 8.68 -12.74 14.87
N LYS A 240 9.80 -13.23 14.32
CA LYS A 240 11.11 -13.13 14.98
C LYS A 240 11.57 -11.68 15.08
N GLN A 241 11.39 -10.88 14.02
CA GLN A 241 11.70 -9.45 14.04
C GLN A 241 10.90 -8.72 15.14
N PHE A 242 9.59 -8.97 15.23
CA PHE A 242 8.76 -8.42 16.30
C PHE A 242 9.19 -8.88 17.70
N LYS A 243 9.64 -10.13 17.83
CA LYS A 243 10.10 -10.69 19.11
C LYS A 243 11.45 -10.12 19.55
N GLU A 244 12.38 -9.91 18.62
CA GLU A 244 13.73 -9.40 18.89
C GLU A 244 13.77 -7.87 19.06
N ASN A 245 12.85 -7.18 18.39
CA ASN A 245 12.61 -5.76 18.58
C ASN A 245 11.63 -5.57 19.75
N ARG A 246 12.17 -5.57 20.99
CA ARG A 246 11.44 -5.40 22.26
C ARG A 246 10.60 -4.10 22.40
N GLY A 247 10.43 -3.32 21.33
CA GLY A 247 9.59 -2.13 21.28
C GLY A 247 9.72 -1.35 19.97
N ARG A 248 8.79 -0.43 19.74
CA ARG A 248 8.83 0.50 18.59
C ARG A 248 10.02 1.45 18.72
N SER A 249 10.72 1.71 17.62
CA SER A 249 11.72 2.79 17.52
C SER A 249 11.07 4.18 17.66
N LEU A 250 9.82 4.30 17.21
CA LEU A 250 8.98 5.50 17.31
C LEU A 250 7.74 5.19 18.13
N LYS A 251 7.53 5.95 19.21
CA LYS A 251 6.31 5.89 20.01
C LYS A 251 5.55 7.18 19.85
N LEU A 252 4.28 7.11 19.45
CA LEU A 252 3.44 8.29 19.33
C LEU A 252 3.36 9.00 20.69
N LYS A 253 3.59 10.32 20.73
CA LYS A 253 3.63 11.10 21.98
C LYS A 253 2.25 11.28 22.60
N SER A 254 1.23 11.46 21.76
CA SER A 254 -0.16 11.62 22.16
C SER A 254 -0.98 10.46 21.62
N ASN A 255 -1.70 9.75 22.48
CA ASN A 255 -2.67 8.76 22.01
C ASN A 255 -3.74 9.46 21.17
N PHE A 256 -4.02 8.92 19.98
CA PHE A 256 -5.12 9.42 19.20
C PHE A 256 -6.44 9.06 19.88
N SER A 257 -7.29 10.07 20.12
CA SER A 257 -8.56 9.85 20.79
C SER A 257 -9.73 10.05 19.84
N ILE A 258 -10.81 9.28 20.04
CA ILE A 258 -12.04 9.43 19.26
C ILE A 258 -12.67 10.83 19.41
N LYS A 259 -12.31 11.57 20.48
CA LYS A 259 -12.77 12.95 20.70
C LYS A 259 -12.14 13.91 19.67
N ASN A 260 -10.94 13.59 19.15
CA ASN A 260 -10.27 14.39 18.13
C ASN A 260 -11.07 14.39 16.81
N PHE A 261 -11.74 13.27 16.47
CA PHE A 261 -12.64 13.18 15.32
C PHE A 261 -13.85 14.11 15.43
N LYS A 262 -14.48 14.18 16.62
CA LYS A 262 -15.74 14.92 16.81
C LYS A 262 -15.60 16.40 16.50
N ASN A 263 -14.44 16.98 16.81
CA ASN A 263 -14.19 18.42 16.62
C ASN A 263 -13.77 18.78 15.18
N LYS A 264 -13.45 17.78 14.34
CA LYS A 264 -12.98 17.96 12.94
C LYS A 264 -13.67 16.99 11.99
N LYS A 265 -14.97 16.75 12.20
CA LYS A 265 -15.76 15.73 11.52
C LYS A 265 -15.59 15.76 9.98
N THR A 266 -15.71 16.93 9.38
CA THR A 266 -15.63 17.11 7.92
C THR A 266 -14.25 16.79 7.34
N LEU A 267 -13.17 17.07 8.08
CA LEU A 267 -11.81 16.71 7.66
C LEU A 267 -11.63 15.19 7.67
N PHE A 268 -12.11 14.54 8.72
CA PHE A 268 -11.88 13.12 8.92
C PHE A 268 -12.80 12.23 8.10
N GLU A 269 -14.00 12.67 7.72
CA GLU A 269 -14.87 11.90 6.82
C GLU A 269 -14.18 11.59 5.48
N ASN A 270 -13.49 12.58 4.91
CA ASN A 270 -12.70 12.36 3.70
C ASN A 270 -11.50 11.45 3.97
N ALA A 271 -10.76 11.73 5.04
CA ALA A 271 -9.58 10.97 5.42
C ALA A 271 -9.87 9.48 5.62
N ILE A 272 -10.98 9.16 6.30
CA ILE A 272 -11.45 7.79 6.54
C ILE A 272 -11.67 7.08 5.20
N GLN A 273 -12.37 7.74 4.26
CA GLN A 273 -12.60 7.16 2.94
C GLN A 273 -11.30 6.95 2.15
N ILE A 274 -10.38 7.92 2.18
CA ILE A 274 -9.07 7.80 1.53
C ILE A 274 -8.24 6.66 2.13
N TYR A 275 -8.28 6.50 3.46
CA TYR A 275 -7.61 5.38 4.11
C TYR A 275 -8.25 4.04 3.74
N ALA A 276 -9.59 3.96 3.65
CA ALA A 276 -10.29 2.75 3.23
C ALA A 276 -9.95 2.36 1.78
N GLU A 277 -9.89 3.32 0.85
CA GLU A 277 -9.41 3.09 -0.52
C GLU A 277 -7.97 2.57 -0.54
N PHE A 278 -7.07 3.19 0.23
CA PHE A 278 -5.69 2.73 0.39
C PHE A 278 -5.63 1.28 0.92
N GLN A 279 -6.44 0.94 1.93
CA GLN A 279 -6.55 -0.43 2.45
C GLN A 279 -7.03 -1.42 1.39
N SER A 280 -8.04 -1.05 0.59
CA SER A 280 -8.52 -1.87 -0.52
C SER A 280 -7.41 -2.18 -1.52
N ILE A 281 -6.60 -1.17 -1.86
CA ILE A 281 -5.44 -1.32 -2.75
C ILE A 281 -4.39 -2.27 -2.14
N LEU A 282 -4.05 -2.11 -0.85
CA LEU A 282 -3.13 -3.02 -0.16
C LEU A 282 -3.62 -4.48 -0.19
N ILE A 283 -4.90 -4.71 0.15
CA ILE A 283 -5.51 -6.05 0.14
C ILE A 283 -5.42 -6.65 -1.26
N MET A 284 -5.74 -5.86 -2.28
CA MET A 284 -5.68 -6.31 -3.67
C MET A 284 -4.27 -6.61 -4.15
N ASN A 285 -3.29 -5.84 -3.71
CA ASN A 285 -1.89 -6.11 -4.02
C ASN A 285 -1.40 -7.42 -3.37
N SER A 286 -1.82 -7.71 -2.13
CA SER A 286 -1.57 -9.01 -1.52
C SER A 286 -2.12 -10.17 -2.37
N TYR A 287 -3.36 -10.07 -2.83
CA TYR A 287 -3.95 -11.09 -3.69
C TYR A 287 -3.27 -11.18 -5.05
N LEU A 288 -2.82 -10.05 -5.59
CA LEU A 288 -2.08 -10.01 -6.84
C LEU A 288 -0.74 -10.75 -6.74
N LEU A 289 0.07 -10.47 -5.70
CA LEU A 289 1.33 -11.16 -5.44
C LEU A 289 1.14 -12.68 -5.32
N GLN A 290 0.06 -13.11 -4.67
CA GLN A 290 -0.30 -14.53 -4.55
C GLN A 290 -0.71 -15.12 -5.91
N SER A 291 -1.57 -14.43 -6.66
CA SER A 291 -2.09 -14.88 -7.95
C SER A 291 -0.97 -15.06 -8.98
N MET A 292 0.03 -14.19 -8.91
CA MET A 292 1.21 -14.22 -9.78
C MET A 292 2.33 -15.17 -9.32
N SER A 293 2.14 -15.90 -8.21
CA SER A 293 3.19 -16.77 -7.63
C SER A 293 4.49 -16.05 -7.28
N ILE A 294 4.47 -14.72 -7.09
CA ILE A 294 5.66 -13.97 -6.71
C ILE A 294 6.15 -14.42 -5.33
N MET A 295 5.24 -14.66 -4.39
CA MET A 295 5.58 -15.16 -3.05
C MET A 295 6.09 -16.61 -3.02
N ASP A 296 5.81 -17.38 -4.07
CA ASP A 296 6.30 -18.75 -4.23
C ASP A 296 7.74 -18.74 -4.76
N ASN A 297 8.02 -17.84 -5.72
CA ASN A 297 9.32 -17.73 -6.39
C ASN A 297 10.32 -16.81 -5.69
N LEU A 298 9.85 -15.82 -4.95
CA LEU A 298 10.63 -14.86 -4.15
C LEU A 298 10.17 -14.94 -2.69
N PRO A 299 10.76 -15.82 -1.86
CA PRO A 299 10.31 -16.05 -0.49
C PRO A 299 10.28 -14.80 0.40
N GLU A 300 11.11 -13.80 0.11
CA GLU A 300 11.15 -12.52 0.83
C GLU A 300 9.83 -11.76 0.69
N PHE A 301 9.09 -11.98 -0.41
CA PHE A 301 7.78 -11.37 -0.61
C PHE A 301 6.67 -11.99 0.25
N GLN A 302 6.93 -13.12 0.92
CA GLN A 302 5.96 -13.71 1.86
C GLN A 302 5.67 -12.78 3.05
N GLU A 303 6.61 -11.92 3.41
CA GLU A 303 6.40 -10.92 4.45
C GLU A 303 5.30 -9.91 4.07
N PHE A 304 5.03 -9.70 2.77
CA PHE A 304 3.97 -8.80 2.28
C PHE A 304 2.60 -9.47 2.17
N PHE A 305 2.43 -10.70 2.68
CA PHE A 305 1.19 -11.46 2.55
C PHE A 305 -0.05 -10.74 3.08
N SER A 306 0.07 -9.96 4.16
CA SER A 306 -1.06 -9.17 4.68
C SER A 306 -0.95 -7.68 4.35
N MET A 307 0.18 -7.22 3.80
CA MET A 307 0.54 -5.79 3.68
C MET A 307 0.51 -5.01 5.00
N TYR A 308 0.42 -5.70 6.15
CA TYR A 308 0.19 -5.05 7.45
C TYR A 308 1.34 -4.15 7.89
N GLN A 309 2.58 -4.43 7.45
CA GLN A 309 3.74 -3.56 7.71
C GLN A 309 3.63 -2.15 7.10
N TYR A 310 2.64 -1.90 6.25
CA TYR A 310 2.38 -0.59 5.67
C TYR A 310 1.20 0.15 6.32
N GLN A 311 0.55 -0.47 7.31
CA GLN A 311 -0.68 0.03 7.89
C GLN A 311 -0.42 0.67 9.26
N CYS A 312 -0.63 1.97 9.36
CA CYS A 312 -0.65 2.67 10.65
C CYS A 312 -1.72 3.78 10.63
N GLU A 313 -2.98 3.37 10.80
CA GLU A 313 -4.15 4.24 10.80
C GLU A 313 -4.01 5.41 11.81
N GLU A 314 -3.52 5.09 13.01
CA GLU A 314 -3.29 6.10 14.03
C GLU A 314 -2.26 7.15 13.57
N ALA A 315 -1.17 6.73 12.94
CA ALA A 315 -0.18 7.66 12.40
C ALA A 315 -0.78 8.54 11.30
N TYR A 316 -1.53 7.92 10.37
CA TYR A 316 -2.18 8.64 9.28
C TYR A 316 -3.05 9.79 9.80
N TYR A 317 -4.00 9.50 10.69
CA TYR A 317 -4.90 10.54 11.19
C TYR A 317 -4.22 11.62 12.03
N ASN A 318 -3.15 11.28 12.77
CA ASN A 318 -2.37 12.30 13.48
C ASN A 318 -1.58 13.20 12.52
N MET A 319 -1.17 12.70 11.36
CA MET A 319 -0.33 13.45 10.41
C MET A 319 -1.13 14.41 9.51
N ILE A 320 -2.39 14.11 9.22
CA ILE A 320 -3.21 14.91 8.29
C ILE A 320 -3.22 16.40 8.67
N ASP A 321 -3.47 16.70 9.95
CA ASP A 321 -3.49 18.09 10.41
C ASP A 321 -2.13 18.78 10.25
N PHE A 322 -1.04 18.05 10.49
CA PHE A 322 0.31 18.57 10.32
C PHE A 322 0.57 18.87 8.85
N PHE A 323 0.38 17.92 7.92
CA PHE A 323 0.62 18.19 6.50
C PHE A 323 -0.31 19.29 5.94
N ARG A 324 -1.52 19.42 6.48
CA ARG A 324 -2.46 20.45 6.04
C ARG A 324 -2.04 21.85 6.47
N ILE A 325 -1.56 22.01 7.70
CA ILE A 325 -1.24 23.33 8.29
C ILE A 325 0.24 23.70 8.07
N ASN A 326 1.12 22.69 8.06
CA ASN A 326 2.56 22.91 8.05
C ASN A 326 3.00 23.58 6.75
N ARG A 327 3.74 24.67 6.91
CA ARG A 327 4.40 25.40 5.83
C ARG A 327 5.86 24.98 5.67
N ASP A 328 6.43 24.32 6.68
CA ASP A 328 7.76 23.74 6.63
C ASP A 328 7.70 22.36 5.97
N ASN A 329 8.40 22.23 4.84
CA ASN A 329 8.42 21.02 4.02
C ASN A 329 9.28 19.88 4.59
N LYS A 330 9.82 20.02 5.81
CA LYS A 330 10.68 19.02 6.43
C LYS A 330 9.85 17.98 7.17
N ILE A 331 9.87 16.75 6.67
CA ILE A 331 9.13 15.63 7.27
C ILE A 331 9.72 15.21 8.64
N SER A 332 11.03 15.42 8.84
CA SER A 332 11.70 15.17 10.11
C SER A 332 11.10 15.99 11.25
N PHE A 333 10.59 17.19 10.98
CA PHE A 333 9.85 17.98 11.97
C PHE A 333 8.58 17.26 12.43
N ILE A 334 7.77 16.74 11.50
CA ILE A 334 6.54 16.01 11.83
C ILE A 334 6.86 14.75 12.63
N PHE A 335 7.87 13.98 12.21
CA PHE A 335 8.30 12.79 12.94
C PHE A 335 8.78 13.12 14.35
N ASN A 336 9.65 14.13 14.51
CA ASN A 336 10.13 14.55 15.82
C ASN A 336 9.01 15.15 16.68
N HIS A 337 8.03 15.83 16.08
CA HIS A 337 6.92 16.41 16.81
C HIS A 337 5.97 15.32 17.35
N LEU A 338 5.54 14.39 16.49
CA LEU A 338 4.54 13.38 16.80
C LEU A 338 5.09 12.18 17.58
N TYR A 339 6.38 11.87 17.48
CA TYR A 339 6.94 10.62 18.01
C TYR A 339 8.13 10.85 18.94
N THR A 340 8.23 10.00 19.95
CA THR A 340 9.42 9.83 20.79
C THR A 340 10.30 8.75 20.18
N ILE A 341 11.56 9.09 19.90
CA ILE A 341 12.59 8.15 19.48
C ILE A 341 13.39 7.69 20.70
N ILE A 342 13.61 6.39 20.81
CA ILE A 342 14.43 5.81 21.87
C ILE A 342 15.89 5.73 21.40
N GLY A 343 16.78 6.49 22.03
CA GLY A 343 18.20 6.53 21.69
C GLY A 343 18.90 7.76 22.28
N THR A 344 20.20 7.89 22.05
CA THR A 344 20.96 9.14 22.30
C THR A 344 20.55 10.22 21.29
N GLU A 345 20.71 11.52 21.59
CA GLU A 345 20.33 12.61 20.66
C GLU A 345 20.96 12.43 19.27
N LYS A 346 22.26 12.11 19.21
CA LYS A 346 22.94 11.82 17.94
C LYS A 346 22.32 10.66 17.15
N GLN A 347 21.86 9.61 17.83
CA GLN A 347 21.16 8.49 17.17
C GLN A 347 19.77 8.89 16.70
N LYS A 348 19.08 9.77 17.45
CA LYS A 348 17.76 10.27 17.05
C LYS A 348 17.85 11.12 15.80
N GLU A 349 18.81 12.05 15.75
CA GLU A 349 19.05 12.92 14.59
C GLU A 349 19.36 12.09 13.34
N ALA A 350 20.35 11.20 13.40
CA ALA A 350 20.72 10.33 12.28
C ALA A 350 19.55 9.44 11.82
N TYR A 351 18.72 8.97 12.75
CA TYR A 351 17.55 8.15 12.41
C TYR A 351 16.42 8.98 11.80
N LEU A 352 16.20 10.22 12.24
CA LEU A 352 15.24 11.13 11.62
C LEU A 352 15.66 11.49 10.19
N GLU A 353 16.94 11.78 9.98
CA GLU A 353 17.52 12.02 8.65
C GLU A 353 17.32 10.81 7.73
N TYR A 354 17.57 9.61 8.24
CA TYR A 354 17.31 8.36 7.50
C TYR A 354 15.85 8.23 7.07
N LEU A 355 14.89 8.43 7.98
CA LEU A 355 13.47 8.32 7.66
C LEU A 355 13.01 9.43 6.69
N GLU A 356 13.60 10.62 6.79
CA GLU A 356 13.38 11.73 5.87
C GLU A 356 13.91 11.40 4.46
N GLU A 357 15.08 10.78 4.34
CA GLU A 357 15.60 10.30 3.06
C GLU A 357 14.66 9.27 2.43
N ILE A 358 14.22 8.27 3.20
CA ILE A 358 13.26 7.26 2.72
C ILE A 358 11.95 7.91 2.26
N TYR A 359 11.45 8.91 3.00
CA TYR A 359 10.27 9.67 2.60
C TYR A 359 10.45 10.34 1.24
N TYR A 360 11.56 11.05 1.02
CA TYR A 360 11.80 11.71 -0.26
C TYR A 360 12.00 10.73 -1.41
N ILE A 361 12.68 9.61 -1.18
CA ILE A 361 12.85 8.54 -2.20
C ILE A 361 11.49 7.96 -2.60
N MET A 362 10.62 7.64 -1.62
CA MET A 362 9.27 7.15 -1.88
C MET A 362 8.44 8.19 -2.60
N PHE A 363 8.41 9.43 -2.10
CA PHE A 363 7.67 10.54 -2.68
C PHE A 363 8.04 10.75 -4.15
N ASN A 364 9.33 10.93 -4.45
CA ASN A 364 9.82 11.15 -5.81
C ASN A 364 9.49 9.99 -6.75
N SER A 365 9.52 8.75 -6.26
CA SER A 365 9.16 7.57 -7.05
C SER A 365 7.65 7.48 -7.32
N ILE A 366 6.83 7.94 -6.38
CA ILE A 366 5.36 8.02 -6.53
C ILE A 366 5.00 9.08 -7.57
N ILE A 367 5.68 10.24 -7.56
CA ILE A 367 5.37 11.38 -8.42
C ILE A 367 6.12 11.43 -9.76
N ALA A 368 7.11 10.55 -9.98
CA ALA A 368 7.82 10.48 -11.26
C ALA A 368 6.85 10.16 -12.42
N ASN A 369 7.04 10.71 -13.62
CA ASN A 369 6.27 10.25 -14.78
C ASN A 369 6.89 9.00 -15.37
#